data_AF-A0A5N6V1X8-F1
#
_entry.id   AF-A0A5N6V1X8-F1
#
_cell.length_a   1.000
_cell.length_b   1.000
_cell.length_c   1.000
_cell.angle_alpha   90.00
_cell.angle_beta   90.00
_cell.angle_gamma   90.00
#
_symmetry.space_group_name_H-M   'P 1'
#
loop_
_entity.id
_entity.type
_entity.pdbx_description
1 polymer ?
#
loop_
_entity_poly.entity_id
_entity_poly.type
_entity_poly.pdbx_seq_one_letter_code
_entity_poly.pdbx_strand_id
1 'polypeptide(L)'
;MHFHSSSRLSLARHALKPIRAHKTFIRQATSSAESRKEGDISSVFVSLSGKEEAPLPPRFADQKRRLIAGREEQIERSWHRLLHTLKDEVRLIEQRGSDIIPSIDFKDIHAAPKSFRDELRKRGVAVIRGVVPEHEARAYKEEIENYVKANPGTKAFPPHDPQVYELYWSQPQMRARTHSNMLEAQRFLMSFWHSNSPDAMISPTHPLSYADRLRIRQPGDAGFALGPHVDGGGPERWEDNGYGRGNVYQRIWQGEWEKYDPWEASCRVLAEADLYNGAGACSMFRMFQAWLGMSHTGPNEGTLLVNPLLSLATAYFLLRPFFEPIYTPPKDCSRMATETFLHPSNWRLERETSSNLQGATPGFAQELTTTLHPHLELDKTMVHVPRIAPGDYVAWHCDTIHAVDRVHNGAGDSSVMYIPACPVTEANVNYVKRQRNDFLEGVPPPDFPGGKGESEHVGRATEAGLRKSTSQLGLRALGLNKWDLNDQSLTQGQRLVLEKSNKILQF
;
A
#
# COMPACT_ATOMS: atom_id res chain seq x y z
N MET A 1 41.25 85.24 -12.15
CA MET A 1 42.34 84.51 -11.44
C MET A 1 41.72 83.40 -10.62
N HIS A 2 42.24 82.18 -10.79
CA HIS A 2 42.13 80.97 -9.97
C HIS A 2 40.74 80.45 -9.56
N PHE A 3 40.21 79.35 -10.13
CA PHE A 3 40.61 77.93 -10.17
C PHE A 3 39.88 77.06 -9.10
N HIS A 4 39.00 76.19 -9.63
CA HIS A 4 38.70 74.80 -9.26
C HIS A 4 38.06 74.46 -7.89
N SER A 5 36.85 73.90 -7.94
CA SER A 5 36.64 72.46 -7.68
C SER A 5 35.19 72.08 -8.01
N SER A 6 35.03 71.18 -8.99
CA SER A 6 33.76 70.56 -9.37
C SER A 6 33.57 69.27 -8.59
N SER A 7 32.47 69.14 -7.83
CA SER A 7 31.98 67.82 -7.39
C SER A 7 30.60 67.56 -8.00
N ARG A 8 30.55 66.55 -8.87
CA ARG A 8 29.33 66.01 -9.47
C ARG A 8 28.77 64.95 -8.53
N LEU A 9 27.60 65.20 -7.94
CA LEU A 9 26.81 64.16 -7.29
C LEU A 9 25.90 63.50 -8.35
N SER A 10 26.24 62.25 -8.65
CA SER A 10 25.50 61.33 -9.50
C SER A 10 24.24 60.85 -8.77
N LEU A 11 23.06 61.16 -9.31
CA LEU A 11 21.79 60.55 -8.92
C LEU A 11 21.71 59.14 -9.52
N ALA A 12 22.08 58.13 -8.72
CA ALA A 12 21.89 56.74 -9.07
C ALA A 12 20.41 56.36 -8.98
N ARG A 13 19.72 56.37 -10.14
CA ARG A 13 18.44 55.69 -10.34
C ARG A 13 18.62 54.21 -10.03
N HIS A 14 18.00 53.72 -8.95
CA HIS A 14 17.82 52.30 -8.74
C HIS A 14 16.85 51.76 -9.80
N ALA A 15 17.40 51.08 -10.81
CA ALA A 15 16.63 50.29 -11.74
C ALA A 15 16.03 49.09 -11.00
N LEU A 16 14.70 49.09 -10.84
CA LEU A 16 13.94 47.91 -10.48
C LEU A 16 14.18 46.84 -11.56
N LYS A 17 14.90 45.77 -11.20
CA LYS A 17 15.04 44.59 -12.04
C LYS A 17 13.67 43.90 -12.14
N PRO A 18 13.22 43.49 -13.33
CA PRO A 18 11.98 42.75 -13.45
C PRO A 18 12.13 41.39 -12.76
N ILE A 19 11.16 41.09 -11.90
CA ILE A 19 11.00 39.78 -11.27
C ILE A 19 10.87 38.76 -12.42
N ARG A 20 11.89 37.89 -12.56
CA ARG A 20 11.80 36.71 -13.41
C ARG A 20 10.65 35.87 -12.88
N ALA A 21 9.53 35.85 -13.59
CA ALA A 21 8.51 34.85 -13.41
C ALA A 21 9.19 33.48 -13.53
N HIS A 22 9.23 32.72 -12.43
CA HIS A 22 9.54 31.31 -12.50
C HIS A 22 8.46 30.67 -13.36
N LYS A 23 8.79 30.41 -14.62
CA LYS A 23 8.03 29.47 -15.45
C LYS A 23 8.15 28.12 -14.75
N THR A 24 7.13 27.76 -13.99
CA THR A 24 6.91 26.41 -13.52
C THR A 24 6.79 25.54 -14.77
N PHE A 25 7.89 24.89 -15.15
CA PHE A 25 7.81 23.79 -16.10
C PHE A 25 7.12 22.65 -15.35
N ILE A 26 5.79 22.62 -15.41
CA ILE A 26 5.05 21.38 -15.25
C ILE A 26 5.46 20.53 -16.45
N ARG A 27 6.51 19.73 -16.28
CA ARG A 27 6.66 18.54 -17.12
C ARG A 27 5.44 17.69 -16.78
N GLN A 28 4.46 17.68 -17.66
CA GLN A 28 3.54 16.55 -17.76
C GLN A 28 4.45 15.32 -17.90
N ALA A 29 4.49 14.49 -16.85
CA ALA A 29 5.00 13.15 -16.97
C ALA A 29 3.99 12.40 -17.85
N THR A 30 4.13 12.53 -19.16
CA THR A 30 3.57 11.57 -20.09
C THR A 30 4.41 10.31 -19.95
N SER A 31 4.10 9.47 -18.95
CA SER A 31 4.39 8.06 -19.10
C SER A 31 3.44 7.57 -20.20
N SER A 32 3.89 7.62 -21.45
CA SER A 32 3.46 6.62 -22.42
C SER A 32 3.96 5.28 -21.87
N ALA A 33 3.23 4.73 -20.91
CA ALA A 33 3.53 3.43 -20.36
C ALA A 33 3.21 2.42 -21.47
N GLU A 34 4.26 1.98 -22.15
CA GLU A 34 4.21 0.73 -22.90
C GLU A 34 3.62 -0.35 -21.98
N SER A 35 2.82 -1.26 -22.54
CA SER A 35 2.28 -2.38 -21.78
C SER A 35 3.42 -3.13 -21.07
N ARG A 36 3.19 -3.51 -19.80
CA ARG A 36 4.19 -4.28 -19.05
C ARG A 36 4.50 -5.56 -19.82
N LYS A 37 5.80 -5.89 -19.88
CA LYS A 37 6.28 -7.12 -20.51
C LYS A 37 5.56 -8.33 -19.90
N GLU A 38 5.30 -9.34 -20.72
CA GLU A 38 4.71 -10.60 -20.29
C GLU A 38 5.58 -11.29 -19.22
N GLY A 39 4.95 -11.88 -18.19
CA GLY A 39 5.63 -12.42 -17.01
C GLY A 39 4.65 -12.94 -15.95
N ASP A 40 5.16 -13.28 -14.76
CA ASP A 40 4.36 -13.76 -13.61
C ASP A 40 4.79 -13.08 -12.28
N ILE A 41 4.11 -13.45 -11.18
CA ILE A 41 4.29 -12.86 -9.85
C ILE A 41 5.70 -13.04 -9.24
N SER A 42 6.50 -14.02 -9.68
CA SER A 42 7.85 -14.24 -9.15
C SER A 42 8.80 -13.08 -9.45
N SER A 43 8.51 -12.31 -10.50
CA SER A 43 9.30 -11.14 -10.90
C SER A 43 9.20 -9.94 -9.97
N VAL A 44 8.27 -9.97 -9.00
CA VAL A 44 7.91 -8.86 -8.11
C VAL A 44 8.76 -8.79 -6.84
N PHE A 45 9.39 -9.90 -6.43
CA PHE A 45 10.10 -10.00 -5.16
C PHE A 45 11.57 -10.38 -5.37
N VAL A 46 12.49 -9.69 -4.69
CA VAL A 46 13.93 -9.99 -4.80
C VAL A 46 14.21 -11.40 -4.30
N SER A 47 13.66 -11.72 -3.13
CA SER A 47 13.76 -13.02 -2.46
C SER A 47 13.24 -14.20 -3.29
N LEU A 48 12.27 -13.99 -4.18
CA LEU A 48 11.76 -15.02 -5.10
C LEU A 48 12.48 -15.01 -6.46
N SER A 49 13.08 -13.88 -6.85
CA SER A 49 13.75 -13.71 -8.15
C SER A 49 15.19 -14.24 -8.21
N GLY A 50 15.78 -14.58 -7.06
CA GLY A 50 17.17 -15.05 -6.96
C GLY A 50 18.23 -13.98 -7.26
N LYS A 51 17.86 -12.70 -7.31
CA LYS A 51 18.80 -11.58 -7.50
C LYS A 51 19.54 -11.28 -6.19
N GLU A 52 20.85 -11.07 -6.26
CA GLU A 52 21.65 -10.57 -5.13
C GLU A 52 21.34 -9.10 -4.84
N GLU A 53 21.23 -8.73 -3.57
CA GLU A 53 21.12 -7.33 -3.14
C GLU A 53 22.41 -6.58 -3.48
N ALA A 54 22.38 -5.77 -4.54
CA ALA A 54 23.46 -4.84 -4.84
C ALA A 54 23.42 -3.63 -3.88
N PRO A 55 24.56 -3.11 -3.42
CA PRO A 55 24.59 -1.88 -2.62
C PRO A 55 23.90 -0.73 -3.36
N LEU A 56 23.08 0.04 -2.64
CA LEU A 56 22.43 1.20 -3.21
C LEU A 56 23.47 2.26 -3.61
N PRO A 57 23.23 3.05 -4.68
CA PRO A 57 24.15 4.09 -5.12
C PRO A 57 24.50 5.12 -4.02
N PRO A 58 25.70 5.72 -4.03
CA PRO A 58 26.16 6.66 -3.00
C PRO A 58 25.21 7.83 -2.71
N ARG A 59 24.40 8.25 -3.68
CA ARG A 59 23.38 9.29 -3.50
C ARG A 59 22.38 9.01 -2.36
N PHE A 60 22.18 7.75 -1.98
CA PHE A 60 21.32 7.38 -0.85
C PHE A 60 21.96 7.71 0.50
N ALA A 61 23.30 7.71 0.60
CA ALA A 61 24.00 8.24 1.76
C ALA A 61 23.77 9.76 1.87
N ASP A 62 23.84 10.48 0.74
CA ASP A 62 23.53 11.92 0.71
C ASP A 62 22.07 12.21 1.05
N GLN A 63 21.14 11.40 0.56
CA GLN A 63 19.71 11.48 0.91
C GLN A 63 19.53 11.33 2.42
N LYS A 64 20.13 10.30 3.04
CA LYS A 64 20.11 10.11 4.50
C LYS A 64 20.64 11.34 5.23
N ARG A 65 21.82 11.85 4.87
CA ARG A 65 22.38 13.07 5.49
C ARG A 65 21.43 14.26 5.39
N ARG A 66 20.80 14.48 4.23
CA ARG A 66 19.84 15.57 4.03
C ARG A 66 18.59 15.45 4.91
N LEU A 67 18.02 14.26 5.01
CA LEU A 67 16.77 14.03 5.74
C LEU A 67 16.86 14.45 7.22
N ILE A 68 18.03 14.22 7.84
CA ILE A 68 18.24 14.48 9.28
C ILE A 68 19.15 15.68 9.59
N ALA A 69 19.60 16.41 8.56
CA ALA A 69 20.56 17.50 8.72
C ALA A 69 20.14 18.51 9.80
N GLY A 70 21.03 18.72 10.77
CA GLY A 70 20.81 19.64 11.91
C GLY A 70 19.83 19.12 12.96
N ARG A 71 19.43 17.85 12.89
CA ARG A 71 18.51 17.17 13.83
C ARG A 71 19.06 15.82 14.30
N GLU A 72 20.35 15.57 14.16
CA GLU A 72 21.01 14.30 14.44
C GLU A 72 20.73 13.84 15.89
N GLU A 73 20.99 14.70 16.88
CA GLU A 73 20.71 14.42 18.30
C GLU A 73 19.20 14.19 18.57
N GLN A 74 18.33 14.94 17.87
CA GLN A 74 16.89 14.78 18.01
C GLN A 74 16.43 13.41 17.47
N ILE A 75 16.98 12.99 16.34
CA ILE A 75 16.72 11.68 15.73
C ILE A 75 17.23 10.55 16.63
N GLU A 76 18.44 10.67 17.18
CA GLU A 76 18.98 9.68 18.11
C GLU A 76 18.12 9.50 19.36
N ARG A 77 17.70 10.62 19.99
CA ARG A 77 16.75 10.56 21.11
C ARG A 77 15.41 9.95 20.71
N SER A 78 14.91 10.26 19.51
CA SER A 78 13.63 9.71 19.04
C SER A 78 13.70 8.20 18.81
N TRP A 79 14.83 7.70 18.32
CA TRP A 79 15.08 6.28 18.13
C TRP A 79 15.07 5.54 19.46
N HIS A 80 15.73 6.04 20.50
CA HIS A 80 15.69 5.40 21.82
C HIS A 80 14.27 5.34 22.40
N ARG A 81 13.46 6.41 22.26
CA ARG A 81 12.04 6.40 22.66
C ARG A 81 11.21 5.39 21.86
N LEU A 82 11.49 5.26 20.56
CA LEU A 82 10.83 4.31 19.68
C LEU A 82 11.13 2.87 20.11
N LEU A 83 12.39 2.54 20.35
CA LEU A 83 12.81 1.20 20.77
C LEU A 83 12.21 0.78 22.11
N HIS A 84 12.07 1.71 23.07
CA HIS A 84 11.35 1.42 24.32
C HIS A 84 9.88 1.10 24.07
N THR A 85 9.17 1.91 23.28
CA THR A 85 7.76 1.68 22.95
C THR A 85 7.56 0.38 22.18
N LEU A 86 8.45 0.06 21.23
CA LEU A 86 8.41 -1.18 20.46
C LEU A 86 8.53 -2.41 21.35
N LYS A 87 9.47 -2.40 22.32
CA LYS A 87 9.64 -3.53 23.25
C LYS A 87 8.35 -3.88 23.99
N ASP A 88 7.58 -2.87 24.41
CA ASP A 88 6.32 -3.07 25.12
C ASP A 88 5.21 -3.57 24.20
N GLU A 89 5.09 -3.01 22.99
CA GLU A 89 4.09 -3.47 22.01
C GLU A 89 4.39 -4.87 21.45
N VAL A 90 5.67 -5.22 21.26
CA VAL A 90 6.09 -6.59 20.88
C VAL A 90 5.60 -7.59 21.90
N ARG A 91 5.80 -7.32 23.21
CA ARG A 91 5.31 -8.18 24.30
C ARG A 91 3.80 -8.31 24.29
N LEU A 92 3.08 -7.21 24.03
CA LEU A 92 1.63 -7.24 23.94
C LEU A 92 1.14 -8.08 22.75
N ILE A 93 1.80 -7.99 21.60
CA ILE A 93 1.47 -8.80 20.42
C ILE A 93 1.78 -10.28 20.67
N GLU A 94 2.95 -10.59 21.24
CA GLU A 94 3.33 -11.95 21.62
C GLU A 94 2.29 -12.58 22.55
N GLN A 95 1.76 -11.81 23.51
CA GLN A 95 0.73 -12.28 24.44
C GLN A 95 -0.65 -12.47 23.80
N ARG A 96 -1.06 -11.58 22.89
CA ARG A 96 -2.42 -11.60 22.31
C ARG A 96 -2.52 -12.45 21.04
N GLY A 97 -1.43 -12.66 20.31
CA GLY A 97 -1.45 -13.34 19.01
C GLY A 97 -2.49 -12.74 18.07
N SER A 98 -3.24 -13.60 17.38
CA SER A 98 -4.31 -13.23 16.45
C SER A 98 -5.45 -12.41 17.09
N ASP A 99 -5.69 -12.52 18.40
CA ASP A 99 -6.77 -11.80 19.09
C ASP A 99 -6.53 -10.29 19.13
N ILE A 100 -5.34 -9.82 18.76
CA ILE A 100 -5.04 -8.40 18.64
C ILE A 100 -5.70 -7.74 17.42
N ILE A 101 -6.08 -8.53 16.40
CA ILE A 101 -6.69 -8.02 15.19
C ILE A 101 -8.18 -7.81 15.43
N PRO A 102 -8.68 -6.55 15.39
CA PRO A 102 -10.09 -6.28 15.64
C PRO A 102 -10.97 -6.86 14.54
N SER A 103 -12.11 -7.43 14.94
CA SER A 103 -13.17 -7.92 14.05
C SER A 103 -14.49 -7.19 14.32
N ILE A 104 -15.30 -6.99 13.29
CA ILE A 104 -16.66 -6.43 13.39
C ILE A 104 -17.60 -7.13 12.41
N ASP A 105 -18.87 -7.35 12.77
CA ASP A 105 -19.87 -7.84 11.82
C ASP A 105 -20.27 -6.72 10.83
N PHE A 106 -20.47 -7.07 9.55
CA PHE A 106 -20.89 -6.11 8.53
C PHE A 106 -22.18 -5.35 8.91
N LYS A 107 -23.12 -6.03 9.57
CA LYS A 107 -24.37 -5.41 10.05
C LYS A 107 -24.16 -4.25 11.03
N ASP A 108 -23.00 -4.22 11.71
CA ASP A 108 -22.68 -3.27 12.78
C ASP A 108 -21.78 -2.11 12.31
N ILE A 109 -21.34 -2.07 11.04
CA ILE A 109 -20.34 -1.09 10.56
C ILE A 109 -20.76 0.37 10.72
N HIS A 110 -22.06 0.67 10.60
CA HIS A 110 -22.60 2.03 10.78
C HIS A 110 -22.66 2.47 12.24
N ALA A 111 -22.57 1.51 13.18
CA ALA A 111 -22.55 1.73 14.62
C ALA A 111 -21.28 1.15 15.26
N ALA A 112 -20.17 1.15 14.51
CA ALA A 112 -18.93 0.51 14.92
C ALA A 112 -18.48 0.94 16.33
N PRO A 113 -18.32 0.00 17.29
CA PRO A 113 -17.95 0.32 18.66
C PRO A 113 -16.63 1.09 18.73
N LYS A 114 -16.50 2.00 19.70
CA LYS A 114 -15.27 2.77 19.90
C LYS A 114 -14.04 1.86 20.06
N SER A 115 -14.19 0.73 20.77
CA SER A 115 -13.12 -0.27 20.95
C SER A 115 -12.59 -0.81 19.62
N PHE A 116 -13.48 -1.17 18.68
CA PHE A 116 -13.08 -1.59 17.34
C PHE A 116 -12.37 -0.46 16.59
N ARG A 117 -12.94 0.76 16.63
CA ARG A 117 -12.38 1.92 15.90
C ARG A 117 -10.99 2.29 16.40
N ASP A 118 -10.78 2.28 17.72
CA ASP A 118 -9.48 2.58 18.33
C ASP A 118 -8.44 1.51 17.95
N GLU A 119 -8.79 0.22 18.01
CA GLU A 119 -7.89 -0.86 17.61
C GLU A 119 -7.59 -0.81 16.10
N LEU A 120 -8.57 -0.56 15.22
CA LEU A 120 -8.26 -0.40 13.79
C LEU A 120 -7.30 0.77 13.55
N ARG A 121 -7.52 1.92 14.20
CA ARG A 121 -6.59 3.06 14.10
C ARG A 121 -5.17 2.73 14.57
N LYS A 122 -5.05 1.94 15.66
CA LYS A 122 -3.76 1.57 16.24
C LYS A 122 -3.05 0.48 15.44
N ARG A 123 -3.77 -0.55 15.03
CA ARG A 123 -3.23 -1.79 14.44
C ARG A 123 -3.11 -1.71 12.92
N GLY A 124 -3.90 -0.86 12.27
CA GLY A 124 -3.91 -0.72 10.82
C GLY A 124 -4.49 -1.93 10.10
N VAL A 125 -5.14 -2.86 10.79
CA VAL A 125 -5.72 -4.08 10.21
C VAL A 125 -7.04 -4.40 10.90
N ALA A 126 -8.00 -4.91 10.14
CA ALA A 126 -9.26 -5.42 10.68
C ALA A 126 -9.88 -6.51 9.81
N VAL A 127 -10.80 -7.26 10.41
CA VAL A 127 -11.70 -8.16 9.69
C VAL A 127 -13.13 -7.64 9.79
N ILE A 128 -13.80 -7.50 8.64
CA ILE A 128 -15.24 -7.22 8.57
C ILE A 128 -15.94 -8.53 8.20
N ARG A 129 -16.76 -9.05 9.10
CA ARG A 129 -17.40 -10.37 8.98
C ARG A 129 -18.66 -10.31 8.13
N GLY A 130 -18.83 -11.29 7.24
CA GLY A 130 -20.05 -11.44 6.44
C GLY A 130 -20.39 -10.23 5.57
N VAL A 131 -19.38 -9.63 4.91
CA VAL A 131 -19.60 -8.53 3.95
C VAL A 131 -20.44 -9.04 2.77
N VAL A 132 -20.04 -10.17 2.19
CA VAL A 132 -20.84 -10.90 1.22
C VAL A 132 -21.48 -12.09 1.94
N PRO A 133 -22.75 -12.44 1.70
CA PRO A 133 -23.34 -13.64 2.27
C PRO A 133 -22.49 -14.88 1.97
N GLU A 134 -22.28 -15.74 2.97
CA GLU A 134 -21.33 -16.85 2.88
C GLU A 134 -21.60 -17.77 1.67
N HIS A 135 -22.86 -18.11 1.43
CA HIS A 135 -23.27 -18.95 0.30
C HIS A 135 -22.95 -18.31 -1.05
N GLU A 136 -23.07 -16.99 -1.17
CA GLU A 136 -22.75 -16.25 -2.39
C GLU A 136 -21.23 -16.18 -2.60
N ALA A 137 -20.46 -15.89 -1.54
CA ALA A 137 -19.00 -15.86 -1.60
C ALA A 137 -18.40 -17.24 -1.94
N ARG A 138 -19.00 -18.33 -1.43
CA ARG A 138 -18.63 -19.70 -1.79
C ARG A 138 -18.97 -20.01 -3.24
N ALA A 139 -20.16 -19.61 -3.71
CA ALA A 139 -20.55 -19.79 -5.12
C ALA A 139 -19.60 -19.08 -6.09
N TYR A 140 -19.03 -17.93 -5.71
CA TYR A 140 -18.02 -17.26 -6.53
C TYR A 140 -16.82 -18.15 -6.85
N LYS A 141 -16.33 -18.93 -5.88
CA LYS A 141 -15.23 -19.88 -6.10
C LYS A 141 -15.63 -20.96 -7.11
N GLU A 142 -16.79 -21.59 -6.93
CA GLU A 142 -17.28 -22.63 -7.84
C GLU A 142 -17.45 -22.10 -9.27
N GLU A 143 -17.97 -20.88 -9.42
CA GLU A 143 -18.09 -20.19 -10.70
C GLU A 143 -16.73 -19.89 -11.33
N ILE A 144 -15.72 -19.49 -10.55
CA ILE A 144 -14.35 -19.29 -11.04
C ILE A 144 -13.76 -20.59 -11.54
N GLU A 145 -13.86 -21.68 -10.78
CA GLU A 145 -13.33 -22.98 -11.19
C GLU A 145 -13.98 -23.47 -12.49
N ASN A 146 -15.29 -23.26 -12.64
CA ASN A 146 -16.01 -23.57 -13.88
C ASN A 146 -15.60 -22.66 -15.04
N TYR A 147 -15.38 -21.37 -14.78
CA TYR A 147 -14.87 -20.43 -15.77
C TYR A 147 -13.46 -20.81 -16.25
N VAL A 148 -12.56 -21.21 -15.35
CA VAL A 148 -11.23 -21.73 -15.70
C VAL A 148 -11.33 -23.01 -16.55
N LYS A 149 -12.19 -23.96 -16.15
CA LYS A 149 -12.40 -25.21 -16.93
C LYS A 149 -12.91 -24.94 -18.35
N ALA A 150 -13.78 -23.95 -18.51
CA ALA A 150 -14.29 -23.54 -19.83
C ALA A 150 -13.24 -22.81 -20.69
N ASN A 151 -12.17 -22.31 -20.06
CA ASN A 151 -11.15 -21.48 -20.68
C ASN A 151 -9.74 -22.05 -20.39
N PRO A 152 -9.33 -23.17 -21.02
CA PRO A 152 -8.08 -23.87 -20.70
C PRO A 152 -6.80 -23.06 -20.98
N GLY A 153 -6.89 -21.94 -21.69
CA GLY A 153 -5.80 -20.98 -21.88
C GLY A 153 -5.58 -20.01 -20.71
N THR A 154 -6.35 -20.15 -19.62
CA THR A 154 -6.22 -19.29 -18.43
C THR A 154 -4.82 -19.39 -17.84
N LYS A 155 -4.11 -18.27 -17.77
CA LYS A 155 -2.79 -18.20 -17.13
C LYS A 155 -2.91 -18.30 -15.61
N ALA A 156 -2.03 -19.08 -15.00
CA ALA A 156 -1.92 -19.20 -13.56
C ALA A 156 -0.50 -19.60 -13.14
N PHE A 157 -0.20 -19.40 -11.86
CA PHE A 157 1.11 -19.68 -11.26
C PHE A 157 0.97 -20.55 -10.00
N PRO A 158 1.87 -21.52 -9.79
CA PRO A 158 2.78 -22.09 -10.79
C PRO A 158 2.02 -22.87 -11.90
N PRO A 159 2.59 -23.07 -13.11
CA PRO A 159 1.88 -23.67 -14.24
C PRO A 159 1.36 -25.10 -14.02
N HIS A 160 2.04 -25.90 -13.20
CA HIS A 160 1.71 -27.30 -12.96
C HIS A 160 0.84 -27.53 -11.71
N ASP A 161 0.66 -26.49 -10.89
CA ASP A 161 -0.18 -26.51 -9.69
C ASP A 161 -0.74 -25.10 -9.45
N PRO A 162 -1.70 -24.63 -10.27
CA PRO A 162 -2.22 -23.27 -10.22
C PRO A 162 -2.72 -22.85 -8.84
N GLN A 163 -2.04 -21.86 -8.22
CA GLN A 163 -2.45 -21.26 -6.94
C GLN A 163 -2.94 -19.82 -7.12
N VAL A 164 -2.31 -19.04 -8.00
CA VAL A 164 -2.67 -17.65 -8.33
C VAL A 164 -3.10 -17.59 -9.77
N TYR A 165 -4.28 -17.01 -10.03
CA TYR A 165 -4.86 -16.95 -11.37
C TYR A 165 -4.75 -15.53 -11.92
N GLU A 166 -4.23 -15.41 -13.14
CA GLU A 166 -4.15 -14.17 -13.91
C GLU A 166 -5.53 -13.88 -14.56
N LEU A 167 -6.55 -13.81 -13.70
CA LEU A 167 -7.94 -13.51 -14.02
C LEU A 167 -8.33 -12.18 -13.37
N TYR A 168 -9.11 -11.39 -14.10
CA TYR A 168 -9.45 -10.02 -13.76
C TYR A 168 -10.93 -9.71 -13.97
N TRP A 169 -11.56 -10.26 -15.01
CA TRP A 169 -12.84 -9.86 -15.58
C TRP A 169 -13.91 -10.95 -15.53
N SER A 170 -13.69 -12.02 -14.75
CA SER A 170 -14.70 -13.04 -14.55
C SER A 170 -15.97 -12.43 -13.91
N GLN A 171 -17.14 -12.99 -14.22
CA GLN A 171 -18.41 -12.58 -13.62
C GLN A 171 -18.37 -12.55 -12.08
N PRO A 172 -17.85 -13.57 -11.36
CA PRO A 172 -17.72 -13.52 -9.91
C PRO A 172 -16.80 -12.40 -9.41
N GLN A 173 -15.64 -12.14 -10.04
CA GLN A 173 -14.78 -11.01 -9.63
C GLN A 173 -15.49 -9.67 -9.81
N MET A 174 -16.19 -9.46 -10.93
CA MET A 174 -16.88 -8.20 -11.16
C MET A 174 -18.08 -8.01 -10.23
N ARG A 175 -18.83 -9.07 -9.92
CA ARG A 175 -19.91 -9.04 -8.91
C ARG A 175 -19.35 -8.75 -7.52
N ALA A 176 -18.28 -9.41 -7.10
CA ALA A 176 -17.66 -9.18 -5.79
C ALA A 176 -17.18 -7.72 -5.62
N ARG A 177 -16.49 -7.15 -6.63
CA ARG A 177 -16.00 -5.76 -6.58
C ARG A 177 -17.11 -4.72 -6.59
N THR A 178 -18.26 -5.04 -7.20
CA THR A 178 -19.39 -4.11 -7.34
C THR A 178 -20.54 -4.39 -6.37
N HIS A 179 -20.40 -5.42 -5.53
CA HIS A 179 -21.39 -5.77 -4.51
C HIS A 179 -21.62 -4.58 -3.57
N SER A 180 -22.89 -4.24 -3.30
CA SER A 180 -23.23 -3.03 -2.52
C SER A 180 -22.59 -3.04 -1.13
N ASN A 181 -22.58 -4.19 -0.45
CA ASN A 181 -21.91 -4.32 0.85
C ASN A 181 -20.38 -4.17 0.75
N MET A 182 -19.75 -4.61 -0.34
CA MET A 182 -18.31 -4.46 -0.53
C MET A 182 -17.95 -2.97 -0.65
N LEU A 183 -18.69 -2.23 -1.49
CA LEU A 183 -18.50 -0.80 -1.65
C LEU A 183 -18.76 -0.03 -0.35
N GLU A 184 -19.74 -0.46 0.47
CA GLU A 184 -19.99 0.13 1.78
C GLU A 184 -18.89 -0.20 2.80
N ALA A 185 -18.36 -1.43 2.81
CA ALA A 185 -17.22 -1.80 3.64
C ALA A 185 -15.97 -0.97 3.27
N GLN A 186 -15.74 -0.73 1.99
CA GLN A 186 -14.67 0.17 1.52
C GLN A 186 -14.88 1.61 2.00
N ARG A 187 -16.10 2.16 1.88
CA ARG A 187 -16.44 3.51 2.41
C ARG A 187 -16.18 3.60 3.92
N PHE A 188 -16.60 2.58 4.66
CA PHE A 188 -16.36 2.49 6.10
C PHE A 188 -14.86 2.52 6.43
N LEU A 189 -14.04 1.67 5.80
CA LEU A 189 -12.59 1.64 6.01
C LEU A 189 -11.94 2.98 5.62
N MET A 190 -12.26 3.51 4.45
CA MET A 190 -11.72 4.77 3.96
C MET A 190 -12.10 5.97 4.85
N SER A 191 -13.20 5.89 5.61
CA SER A 191 -13.59 6.93 6.58
C SER A 191 -12.63 7.10 7.78
N PHE A 192 -11.70 6.16 7.99
CA PHE A 192 -10.66 6.30 9.02
C PHE A 192 -9.58 7.30 8.63
N TRP A 193 -9.42 7.53 7.33
CA TRP A 193 -8.50 8.51 6.77
C TRP A 193 -9.08 9.91 6.86
N HIS A 194 -8.19 10.89 6.97
CA HIS A 194 -8.56 12.30 6.98
C HIS A 194 -7.56 13.13 6.17
N SER A 195 -7.90 14.39 5.96
CA SER A 195 -7.06 15.33 5.22
C SER A 195 -6.85 16.57 6.07
N ASN A 196 -5.59 16.95 6.29
CA ASN A 196 -5.27 18.22 6.94
C ASN A 196 -5.42 19.42 5.99
N SER A 197 -5.58 19.17 4.68
CA SER A 197 -5.83 20.19 3.67
C SER A 197 -7.27 20.09 3.12
N PRO A 198 -8.13 21.11 3.32
CA PRO A 198 -9.52 21.07 2.84
C PRO A 198 -9.63 21.08 1.30
N ASP A 199 -8.58 21.52 0.61
CA ASP A 199 -8.48 21.59 -0.85
C ASP A 199 -7.76 20.39 -1.46
N ALA A 200 -7.34 19.40 -0.66
CA ALA A 200 -6.75 18.18 -1.18
C ALA A 200 -7.73 17.51 -2.15
N MET A 201 -7.28 17.29 -3.39
CA MET A 201 -8.08 16.64 -4.43
C MET A 201 -8.15 15.13 -4.22
N ILE A 202 -8.85 14.73 -3.16
CA ILE A 202 -9.07 13.35 -2.76
C ILE A 202 -10.48 13.18 -2.21
N SER A 203 -11.11 12.04 -2.52
CA SER A 203 -12.41 11.67 -1.95
C SER A 203 -12.34 10.29 -1.28
N PRO A 204 -12.22 10.24 0.06
CA PRO A 204 -12.26 8.99 0.83
C PRO A 204 -13.67 8.42 1.02
N THR A 205 -14.70 9.06 0.46
CA THR A 205 -16.09 8.58 0.54
C THR A 205 -16.57 7.94 -0.78
N HIS A 206 -15.75 7.98 -1.83
CA HIS A 206 -16.09 7.46 -3.15
C HIS A 206 -15.07 6.38 -3.52
N PRO A 207 -15.43 5.09 -3.41
CA PRO A 207 -14.51 4.01 -3.76
C PRO A 207 -14.36 3.87 -5.27
N LEU A 208 -13.13 3.64 -5.71
CA LEU A 208 -12.78 3.20 -7.07
C LEU A 208 -12.40 1.72 -7.05
N SER A 209 -12.75 1.01 -8.11
CA SER A 209 -12.41 -0.40 -8.29
C SER A 209 -10.99 -0.53 -8.88
N TYR A 210 -10.17 -1.37 -8.24
CA TYR A 210 -8.91 -1.88 -8.78
C TYR A 210 -9.08 -3.34 -9.15
N ALA A 211 -8.82 -3.69 -10.40
CA ALA A 211 -8.91 -5.05 -10.90
C ALA A 211 -7.63 -5.79 -10.58
N ASP A 212 -7.71 -6.72 -9.65
CA ASP A 212 -6.60 -7.57 -9.22
C ASP A 212 -6.98 -9.06 -9.38
N ARG A 213 -5.98 -9.91 -9.23
CA ARG A 213 -6.04 -11.36 -9.34
C ARG A 213 -6.85 -11.99 -8.22
N LEU A 214 -6.92 -13.32 -8.26
CA LEU A 214 -7.44 -14.15 -7.18
C LEU A 214 -6.47 -15.28 -6.90
N ARG A 215 -6.62 -15.89 -5.72
CA ARG A 215 -5.84 -17.05 -5.29
C ARG A 215 -6.78 -18.17 -4.87
N ILE A 216 -6.45 -19.41 -5.21
CA ILE A 216 -7.08 -20.64 -4.73
C ILE A 216 -5.93 -21.56 -4.29
N ARG A 217 -5.43 -21.36 -3.06
CA ARG A 217 -4.21 -22.00 -2.58
C ARG A 217 -4.49 -23.40 -2.02
N GLN A 218 -3.87 -24.44 -2.56
CA GLN A 218 -4.08 -25.83 -2.13
C GLN A 218 -3.28 -26.20 -0.87
N PRO A 219 -3.77 -27.15 -0.06
CA PRO A 219 -3.00 -27.77 1.02
C PRO A 219 -1.63 -28.28 0.56
N GLY A 220 -0.62 -28.10 1.42
CA GLY A 220 0.76 -28.52 1.15
C GLY A 220 1.58 -27.56 0.29
N ASP A 221 0.97 -26.54 -0.33
CA ASP A 221 1.72 -25.56 -1.12
C ASP A 221 2.74 -24.80 -0.25
N ALA A 222 3.99 -24.79 -0.73
CA ALA A 222 5.10 -24.04 -0.16
C ALA A 222 5.76 -23.11 -1.19
N GLY A 223 5.28 -23.09 -2.44
CA GLY A 223 5.84 -22.28 -3.51
C GLY A 223 5.45 -20.80 -3.41
N PHE A 224 4.29 -20.51 -2.83
CA PHE A 224 3.81 -19.15 -2.60
C PHE A 224 4.09 -18.67 -1.17
N ALA A 225 5.38 -18.59 -0.82
CA ALA A 225 5.84 -18.06 0.47
C ALA A 225 6.36 -16.63 0.29
N LEU A 226 5.56 -15.64 0.69
CA LEU A 226 5.99 -14.24 0.74
C LEU A 226 6.41 -13.90 2.17
N GLY A 227 7.67 -13.51 2.34
CA GLY A 227 8.18 -13.02 3.62
C GLY A 227 7.56 -11.68 4.03
N PRO A 228 7.82 -11.19 5.26
CA PRO A 228 7.32 -9.90 5.71
C PRO A 228 7.75 -8.76 4.79
N HIS A 229 6.79 -8.01 4.26
CA HIS A 229 7.04 -6.88 3.36
C HIS A 229 5.96 -5.79 3.48
N VAL A 230 6.26 -4.61 2.91
CA VAL A 230 5.32 -3.50 2.71
C VAL A 230 5.36 -3.09 1.23
N ASP A 231 4.20 -3.08 0.58
CA ASP A 231 4.06 -2.66 -0.82
C ASP A 231 4.06 -1.14 -1.02
N GLY A 232 3.95 -0.71 -2.27
CA GLY A 232 3.85 0.71 -2.62
C GLY A 232 5.21 1.40 -2.62
N GLY A 233 6.23 0.72 -3.13
CA GLY A 233 7.60 1.24 -3.25
C GLY A 233 8.53 0.75 -2.16
N GLY A 234 9.83 0.93 -2.38
CA GLY A 234 10.89 0.62 -1.43
C GLY A 234 11.67 1.91 -1.14
N PRO A 235 12.77 2.19 -1.85
CA PRO A 235 13.59 3.39 -1.64
C PRO A 235 12.83 4.72 -1.77
N GLU A 236 11.72 4.75 -2.52
CA GLU A 236 10.87 5.93 -2.71
C GLU A 236 10.43 6.58 -1.39
N ARG A 237 10.39 5.82 -0.29
CA ARG A 237 10.00 6.32 1.04
C ARG A 237 10.98 7.34 1.61
N TRP A 238 12.26 7.25 1.23
CA TRP A 238 13.31 8.18 1.67
C TRP A 238 13.53 9.31 0.67
N GLU A 239 13.06 9.19 -0.57
CA GLU A 239 13.42 10.10 -1.65
C GLU A 239 12.51 11.34 -1.74
N ASP A 240 13.13 12.51 -1.99
CA ASP A 240 12.44 13.80 -2.12
C ASP A 240 11.41 13.80 -3.27
N ASN A 241 11.70 13.08 -4.35
CA ASN A 241 10.83 12.90 -5.50
C ASN A 241 9.91 11.68 -5.40
N GLY A 242 10.01 10.89 -4.33
CA GLY A 242 9.11 9.78 -4.01
C GLY A 242 8.01 10.22 -3.04
N TYR A 243 8.02 9.66 -1.83
CA TYR A 243 7.13 10.07 -0.73
C TYR A 243 7.47 11.46 -0.18
N GLY A 244 8.67 11.98 -0.44
CA GLY A 244 9.06 13.35 -0.07
C GLY A 244 8.22 14.44 -0.76
N ARG A 245 7.63 14.16 -1.94
CA ARG A 245 6.75 15.10 -2.66
C ARG A 245 5.56 15.57 -1.82
N GLY A 246 5.07 14.68 -0.97
CA GLY A 246 3.96 14.94 -0.06
C GLY A 246 4.38 15.22 1.38
N ASN A 247 5.68 15.13 1.71
CA ASN A 247 6.18 15.17 3.08
C ASN A 247 5.53 14.10 3.99
N VAL A 248 5.21 12.92 3.45
CA VAL A 248 4.43 11.86 4.14
C VAL A 248 5.03 11.49 5.50
N TYR A 249 6.36 11.34 5.56
CA TYR A 249 7.07 10.91 6.77
C TYR A 249 7.78 12.05 7.50
N GLN A 250 7.41 13.31 7.22
CA GLN A 250 8.14 14.49 7.72
C GLN A 250 8.30 14.53 9.24
N ARG A 251 7.27 14.10 9.99
CA ARG A 251 7.33 14.03 11.46
C ARG A 251 8.40 13.05 11.97
N ILE A 252 8.63 11.96 11.25
CA ILE A 252 9.67 10.98 11.56
C ILE A 252 11.05 11.61 11.31
N TRP A 253 11.24 12.30 10.19
CA TRP A 253 12.49 13.04 9.86
C TRP A 253 12.77 14.23 10.78
N GLN A 254 11.78 14.65 11.56
CA GLN A 254 11.89 15.66 12.61
C GLN A 254 12.15 15.06 14.00
N GLY A 255 12.27 13.73 14.13
CA GLY A 255 12.43 13.07 15.44
C GLY A 255 11.19 13.16 16.34
N GLU A 256 10.02 13.39 15.72
CA GLU A 256 8.71 13.49 16.36
C GLU A 256 7.78 12.38 15.84
N TRP A 257 8.26 11.14 15.75
CA TRP A 257 7.47 10.02 15.23
C TRP A 257 6.16 9.80 16.01
N GLU A 258 6.07 10.25 17.26
CA GLU A 258 4.83 10.22 18.05
C GLU A 258 3.71 11.09 17.46
N LYS A 259 4.07 12.09 16.65
CA LYS A 259 3.15 12.97 15.92
C LYS A 259 2.96 12.53 14.46
N TYR A 260 3.61 11.45 14.03
CA TYR A 260 3.37 10.88 12.71
C TYR A 260 1.97 10.27 12.68
N ASP A 261 1.18 10.70 11.72
CA ASP A 261 -0.17 10.21 11.51
C ASP A 261 -0.23 9.38 10.22
N PRO A 262 -0.33 8.04 10.30
CA PRO A 262 -0.42 7.21 9.11
C PRO A 262 -1.71 7.44 8.32
N TRP A 263 -2.76 7.98 8.96
CA TRP A 263 -4.11 8.19 8.42
C TRP A 263 -4.31 9.54 7.71
N GLU A 264 -3.27 10.35 7.60
CA GLU A 264 -3.30 11.61 6.82
C GLU A 264 -3.17 11.28 5.33
N ALA A 265 -4.18 11.63 4.55
CA ALA A 265 -4.29 11.23 3.15
C ALA A 265 -3.76 12.28 2.16
N SER A 266 -3.76 13.57 2.51
CA SER A 266 -3.42 14.63 1.54
C SER A 266 -1.95 14.59 1.13
N CYS A 267 -1.06 14.23 2.05
CA CYS A 267 0.35 14.02 1.75
C CYS A 267 0.55 12.86 0.76
N ARG A 268 -0.27 11.82 0.82
CA ARG A 268 -0.14 10.64 -0.04
C ARG A 268 -0.60 10.88 -1.48
N VAL A 269 -1.47 11.86 -1.72
CA VAL A 269 -1.93 12.22 -3.08
C VAL A 269 -0.75 12.63 -3.99
N LEU A 270 0.30 13.21 -3.41
CA LEU A 270 1.47 13.71 -4.15
C LEU A 270 2.62 12.72 -4.23
N ALA A 271 2.57 11.64 -3.43
CA ALA A 271 3.64 10.66 -3.34
C ALA A 271 3.78 9.90 -4.67
N GLU A 272 5.03 9.72 -5.10
CA GLU A 272 5.37 8.79 -6.18
C GLU A 272 5.92 7.51 -5.56
N ALA A 273 5.22 6.41 -5.77
CA ALA A 273 5.54 5.10 -5.18
C ALA A 273 6.30 4.19 -6.16
N ASP A 274 6.47 4.60 -7.41
CA ASP A 274 7.17 3.84 -8.45
C ASP A 274 8.15 4.72 -9.25
N LEU A 275 9.31 5.02 -8.66
CA LEU A 275 10.35 5.78 -9.36
C LEU A 275 11.19 4.91 -10.30
N TYR A 276 11.08 3.58 -10.16
CA TYR A 276 11.98 2.63 -10.82
C TYR A 276 11.27 1.68 -11.80
N ASN A 277 9.98 1.92 -12.07
CA ASN A 277 9.16 1.08 -12.94
C ASN A 277 9.19 -0.39 -12.50
N GLY A 278 8.92 -0.61 -11.21
CA GLY A 278 8.95 -1.93 -10.58
C GLY A 278 7.90 -2.87 -11.15
N ALA A 279 8.26 -4.15 -11.33
CA ALA A 279 7.37 -5.14 -11.93
C ALA A 279 6.07 -5.37 -11.13
N GLY A 280 6.11 -5.18 -9.81
CA GLY A 280 4.93 -5.23 -8.94
C GLY A 280 4.48 -3.88 -8.42
N ALA A 281 4.95 -2.77 -9.01
CA ALA A 281 4.49 -1.46 -8.61
C ALA A 281 3.00 -1.28 -8.91
N CYS A 282 2.29 -0.65 -7.98
CA CYS A 282 0.86 -0.35 -8.10
C CYS A 282 0.69 1.13 -8.45
N SER A 283 -0.05 1.41 -9.51
CA SER A 283 -0.30 2.78 -9.98
C SER A 283 -1.40 3.51 -9.20
N MET A 284 -2.16 2.81 -8.36
CA MET A 284 -3.22 3.42 -7.54
C MET A 284 -2.75 3.65 -6.09
N PHE A 285 -3.10 4.80 -5.53
CA PHE A 285 -3.12 4.96 -4.08
C PHE A 285 -4.22 4.07 -3.50
N ARG A 286 -3.80 2.97 -2.87
CA ARG A 286 -4.65 2.08 -2.07
C ARG A 286 -4.61 2.57 -0.63
N MET A 287 -5.74 2.97 -0.07
CA MET A 287 -5.83 3.31 1.37
C MET A 287 -5.73 2.03 2.20
N PHE A 288 -6.38 0.97 1.74
CA PHE A 288 -6.22 -0.37 2.27
C PHE A 288 -5.92 -1.33 1.14
N GLN A 289 -4.96 -2.21 1.38
CA GLN A 289 -4.95 -3.50 0.71
C GLN A 289 -5.97 -4.40 1.41
N ALA A 290 -6.58 -5.31 0.66
CA ALA A 290 -7.60 -6.17 1.22
C ALA A 290 -7.94 -7.33 0.30
N TRP A 291 -8.57 -8.34 0.89
CA TRP A 291 -9.12 -9.46 0.13
C TRP A 291 -10.45 -9.95 0.73
N LEU A 292 -11.31 -10.48 -0.14
CA LEU A 292 -12.56 -11.16 0.19
C LEU A 292 -12.31 -12.67 0.27
N GLY A 293 -12.66 -13.30 1.39
CA GLY A 293 -12.55 -14.75 1.56
C GLY A 293 -13.61 -15.52 0.76
N MET A 294 -13.23 -16.64 0.15
CA MET A 294 -14.14 -17.57 -0.54
C MET A 294 -14.11 -18.99 0.06
N SER A 295 -13.20 -19.26 0.99
CA SER A 295 -13.11 -20.52 1.72
C SER A 295 -12.96 -20.29 3.23
N HIS A 296 -13.21 -21.35 3.99
CA HIS A 296 -12.90 -21.36 5.42
C HIS A 296 -11.41 -21.56 5.61
N THR A 297 -10.76 -20.63 6.31
CA THR A 297 -9.32 -20.71 6.58
C THR A 297 -8.99 -20.14 7.95
N GLY A 298 -7.85 -20.52 8.51
CA GLY A 298 -7.35 -20.01 9.78
C GLY A 298 -5.83 -19.96 9.86
N PRO A 299 -5.29 -19.67 11.05
CA PRO A 299 -3.85 -19.66 11.29
C PRO A 299 -3.16 -20.94 10.81
N ASN A 300 -2.05 -20.80 10.08
CA ASN A 300 -1.27 -21.88 9.44
C ASN A 300 -1.97 -22.64 8.30
N GLU A 301 -3.17 -22.23 7.89
CA GLU A 301 -3.92 -22.81 6.77
C GLU A 301 -3.71 -22.00 5.48
N GLY A 302 -2.49 -21.53 5.23
CA GLY A 302 -2.13 -20.84 3.99
C GLY A 302 -2.59 -19.37 3.94
N THR A 303 -2.83 -18.75 5.09
CA THR A 303 -3.47 -17.42 5.23
C THR A 303 -2.46 -16.27 5.34
N LEU A 304 -2.99 -15.06 5.58
CA LEU A 304 -2.23 -13.83 5.75
C LEU A 304 -1.68 -13.72 7.18
N LEU A 305 -0.43 -13.28 7.31
CA LEU A 305 0.12 -12.76 8.54
C LEU A 305 0.29 -11.24 8.42
N VAL A 306 0.13 -10.52 9.52
CA VAL A 306 0.32 -9.08 9.60
C VAL A 306 1.14 -8.70 10.82
N ASN A 307 1.82 -7.57 10.75
CA ASN A 307 2.46 -6.91 11.89
C ASN A 307 1.59 -5.76 12.39
N PRO A 308 0.86 -5.90 13.50
CA PRO A 308 -0.12 -4.91 13.95
C PRO A 308 0.50 -3.79 14.79
N LEU A 309 1.68 -3.30 14.39
CA LEU A 309 2.41 -2.16 14.98
C LEU A 309 2.19 -0.83 14.22
N LEU A 310 1.67 -0.89 12.99
CA LEU A 310 1.43 0.22 12.05
C LEU A 310 2.44 1.37 12.17
N SER A 311 2.12 2.44 12.91
CA SER A 311 2.92 3.67 12.99
C SER A 311 4.31 3.43 13.57
N LEU A 312 4.44 2.53 14.55
CA LEU A 312 5.72 2.20 15.18
C LEU A 312 6.62 1.43 14.22
N ALA A 313 6.05 0.46 13.48
CA ALA A 313 6.80 -0.28 12.47
C ALA A 313 7.25 0.64 11.32
N THR A 314 6.36 1.52 10.84
CA THR A 314 6.68 2.52 9.82
C THR A 314 7.82 3.43 10.26
N ALA A 315 7.73 4.01 11.46
CA ALA A 315 8.82 4.82 12.01
C ALA A 315 10.12 4.02 12.16
N TYR A 316 10.02 2.76 12.58
CA TYR A 316 11.18 1.91 12.82
C TYR A 316 11.93 1.60 11.55
N PHE A 317 11.29 1.03 10.52
CA PHE A 317 12.02 0.65 9.31
C PHE A 317 12.53 1.87 8.55
N LEU A 318 11.88 3.04 8.68
CA LEU A 318 12.35 4.30 8.11
C LEU A 318 13.60 4.87 8.80
N LEU A 319 13.67 4.75 10.14
CA LEU A 319 14.81 5.22 10.94
C LEU A 319 15.94 4.18 11.03
N ARG A 320 15.64 2.88 10.90
CA ARG A 320 16.60 1.78 11.00
C ARG A 320 17.87 1.97 10.14
N PRO A 321 17.81 2.52 8.91
CA PRO A 321 18.99 2.84 8.09
C PRO A 321 19.99 3.79 8.69
N PHE A 322 19.60 4.60 9.67
CA PHE A 322 20.46 5.62 10.25
C PHE A 322 21.27 5.09 11.45
N PHE A 323 20.96 3.89 11.95
CA PHE A 323 21.53 3.36 13.19
C PHE A 323 22.34 2.09 12.96
N GLU A 324 23.43 1.97 13.72
CA GLU A 324 24.26 0.77 13.79
C GLU A 324 24.35 0.28 15.24
N PRO A 325 24.50 -1.05 15.44
CA PRO A 325 24.73 -1.57 16.78
C PRO A 325 26.17 -1.25 17.25
N ILE A 326 26.34 -1.00 18.54
CA ILE A 326 27.64 -0.79 19.19
C ILE A 326 28.37 -2.14 19.33
N TYR A 327 27.65 -3.17 19.73
CA TYR A 327 28.12 -4.56 19.86
C TYR A 327 27.38 -5.46 18.88
N THR A 328 28.08 -6.47 18.35
CA THR A 328 27.53 -7.42 17.39
C THR A 328 26.42 -8.29 17.98
N PRO A 329 25.50 -8.83 17.15
CA PRO A 329 24.50 -9.80 17.59
C PRO A 329 25.14 -10.97 18.35
N PRO A 330 24.49 -11.47 19.42
CA PRO A 330 25.01 -12.59 20.19
C PRO A 330 25.03 -13.86 19.35
N LYS A 331 26.03 -14.71 19.58
CA LYS A 331 26.13 -16.03 18.93
C LYS A 331 25.24 -17.06 19.62
N ASP A 332 25.01 -16.89 20.93
CA ASP A 332 24.07 -17.68 21.71
C ASP A 332 22.67 -17.06 21.64
N CYS A 333 21.66 -17.88 21.38
CA CYS A 333 20.28 -17.41 21.29
C CYS A 333 19.61 -17.26 22.67
N SER A 334 20.36 -16.89 23.71
CA SER A 334 19.78 -16.73 25.04
C SER A 334 18.94 -15.44 25.09
N ARG A 335 17.77 -15.52 25.74
CA ARG A 335 16.85 -14.37 25.84
C ARG A 335 17.52 -13.12 26.41
N MET A 336 18.37 -13.28 27.43
CA MET A 336 19.09 -12.17 28.06
C MET A 336 20.10 -11.52 27.09
N ALA A 337 20.81 -12.31 26.30
CA ALA A 337 21.75 -11.79 25.30
C ALA A 337 21.00 -11.03 24.19
N THR A 338 19.88 -11.58 23.70
CA THR A 338 19.01 -10.89 22.73
C THR A 338 18.46 -9.58 23.32
N GLU A 339 17.91 -9.59 24.53
CA GLU A 339 17.39 -8.37 25.17
C GLU A 339 18.48 -7.30 25.38
N THR A 340 19.72 -7.71 25.66
CA THR A 340 20.86 -6.79 25.78
C THR A 340 21.25 -6.20 24.41
N PHE A 341 21.27 -7.02 23.36
CA PHE A 341 21.56 -6.57 22.00
C PHE A 341 20.50 -5.59 21.47
N LEU A 342 19.22 -5.85 21.75
CA LEU A 342 18.09 -4.99 21.37
C LEU A 342 17.92 -3.76 22.28
N HIS A 343 18.72 -3.63 23.34
CA HIS A 343 18.58 -2.50 24.26
C HIS A 343 18.96 -1.18 23.57
N PRO A 344 18.22 -0.07 23.77
CA PRO A 344 18.49 1.20 23.08
C PRO A 344 19.93 1.71 23.22
N SER A 345 20.58 1.46 24.37
CA SER A 345 21.98 1.85 24.60
C SER A 345 22.99 1.11 23.71
N ASN A 346 22.59 0.03 23.03
CA ASN A 346 23.43 -0.67 22.06
C ASN A 346 23.30 -0.06 20.66
N TRP A 347 22.58 1.04 20.46
CA TRP A 347 22.36 1.62 19.13
C TRP A 347 22.75 3.10 19.12
N ARG A 348 23.51 3.47 18.09
CA ARG A 348 23.96 4.84 17.81
C ARG A 348 23.74 5.16 16.34
N LEU A 349 23.74 6.45 15.99
CA LEU A 349 23.81 6.85 14.59
C LEU A 349 25.07 6.27 13.93
N GLU A 350 24.97 5.90 12.66
CA GLU A 350 26.11 5.45 11.85
C GLU A 350 27.25 6.48 11.93
N ARG A 351 28.48 6.01 12.22
CA ARG A 351 29.66 6.89 12.23
C ARG A 351 29.97 7.44 10.84
N GLU A 352 29.81 6.58 9.84
CA GLU A 352 29.90 6.91 8.43
C GLU A 352 28.57 6.56 7.78
N THR A 353 27.85 7.57 7.27
CA THR A 353 26.54 7.35 6.65
C THR A 353 26.68 6.45 5.43
N SER A 354 26.14 5.24 5.51
CA SER A 354 26.12 4.27 4.41
C SER A 354 24.99 4.60 3.42
N SER A 355 25.05 4.07 2.20
CA SER A 355 23.94 4.13 1.25
C SER A 355 22.83 3.10 1.54
N ASN A 356 23.02 2.22 2.52
CA ASN A 356 22.08 1.14 2.82
C ASN A 356 20.76 1.71 3.35
N LEU A 357 19.67 1.16 2.80
CA LEU A 357 18.30 1.28 3.29
C LEU A 357 17.83 -0.15 3.53
N GLN A 358 17.83 -0.64 4.77
CA GLN A 358 17.67 -2.07 5.04
C GLN A 358 16.39 -2.64 4.41
N GLY A 359 16.55 -3.61 3.50
CA GLY A 359 15.44 -4.29 2.80
C GLY A 359 14.78 -3.48 1.68
N ALA A 360 15.30 -2.30 1.32
CA ALA A 360 14.78 -1.50 0.22
C ALA A 360 15.62 -1.73 -1.04
N THR A 361 14.98 -2.21 -2.11
CA THR A 361 15.62 -2.40 -3.42
C THR A 361 14.83 -1.67 -4.50
N PRO A 362 15.47 -0.87 -5.38
CA PRO A 362 14.79 -0.15 -6.47
C PRO A 362 13.94 -1.08 -7.34
N GLY A 363 12.66 -0.75 -7.48
CA GLY A 363 11.70 -1.51 -8.29
C GLY A 363 11.05 -2.69 -7.56
N PHE A 364 11.27 -2.84 -6.25
CA PHE A 364 10.71 -3.89 -5.41
C PHE A 364 10.00 -3.31 -4.18
N ALA A 365 9.17 -4.13 -3.54
CA ALA A 365 8.58 -3.83 -2.23
C ALA A 365 9.66 -3.70 -1.15
N GLN A 366 9.32 -3.05 -0.04
CA GLN A 366 10.16 -3.02 1.15
C GLN A 366 10.12 -4.39 1.84
N GLU A 367 11.24 -5.10 1.87
CA GLU A 367 11.36 -6.39 2.56
C GLU A 367 11.79 -6.20 4.03
N LEU A 368 11.30 -7.04 4.92
CA LEU A 368 11.65 -7.03 6.34
C LEU A 368 12.02 -8.43 6.83
N THR A 369 13.17 -8.52 7.50
CA THR A 369 13.69 -9.77 8.08
C THR A 369 14.13 -9.54 9.52
N THR A 370 14.18 -10.60 10.32
CA THR A 370 14.68 -10.55 11.71
C THR A 370 16.13 -10.08 11.78
N THR A 371 16.95 -10.38 10.77
CA THR A 371 18.34 -9.91 10.69
C THR A 371 18.43 -8.39 10.47
N LEU A 372 17.66 -7.85 9.52
CA LEU A 372 17.71 -6.44 9.17
C LEU A 372 16.93 -5.57 10.17
N HIS A 373 15.85 -6.11 10.75
CA HIS A 373 14.88 -5.42 11.58
C HIS A 373 14.68 -6.12 12.94
N PRO A 374 15.73 -6.29 13.76
CA PRO A 374 15.70 -7.21 14.89
C PRO A 374 14.74 -6.76 16.02
N HIS A 375 14.51 -5.47 16.21
CA HIS A 375 13.56 -4.98 17.24
C HIS A 375 12.08 -5.17 16.87
N LEU A 376 11.78 -5.51 15.61
CA LEU A 376 10.40 -5.88 15.26
C LEU A 376 10.08 -7.28 15.78
N GLU A 377 11.09 -8.11 16.09
CA GLU A 377 10.91 -9.50 16.56
C GLU A 377 9.82 -10.21 15.73
N LEU A 378 10.01 -10.24 14.40
CA LEU A 378 8.99 -10.66 13.43
C LEU A 378 8.50 -12.09 13.65
N ASP A 379 9.30 -12.95 14.28
CA ASP A 379 8.91 -14.29 14.74
C ASP A 379 7.80 -14.28 15.79
N LYS A 380 7.67 -13.19 16.55
CA LYS A 380 6.63 -12.97 17.58
C LYS A 380 5.52 -12.04 17.11
N THR A 381 5.85 -11.06 16.28
CA THR A 381 4.93 -9.97 15.96
C THR A 381 4.22 -10.12 14.62
N MET A 382 4.65 -11.04 13.76
CA MET A 382 3.86 -11.46 12.61
C MET A 382 2.80 -12.46 13.11
N VAL A 383 1.57 -11.97 13.25
CA VAL A 383 0.44 -12.78 13.73
C VAL A 383 -0.50 -13.10 12.58
N HIS A 384 -1.04 -14.32 12.57
CA HIS A 384 -2.05 -14.72 11.60
C HIS A 384 -3.33 -13.92 11.79
N VAL A 385 -4.02 -13.66 10.68
CA VAL A 385 -5.43 -13.26 10.74
C VAL A 385 -6.25 -14.32 11.49
N PRO A 386 -7.30 -13.93 12.24
CA PRO A 386 -8.18 -14.90 12.90
C PRO A 386 -8.85 -15.81 11.86
N ARG A 387 -9.52 -16.89 12.30
CA ARG A 387 -10.30 -17.75 11.39
C ARG A 387 -11.25 -16.91 10.54
N ILE A 388 -11.31 -17.20 9.24
CA ILE A 388 -12.04 -16.48 8.19
C ILE A 388 -13.07 -17.42 7.57
N ALA A 389 -14.28 -16.91 7.35
CA ALA A 389 -15.34 -17.58 6.59
C ALA A 389 -15.47 -16.97 5.18
N PRO A 390 -16.04 -17.70 4.21
CA PRO A 390 -16.42 -17.10 2.93
C PRO A 390 -17.30 -15.85 3.16
N GLY A 391 -16.97 -14.76 2.48
CA GLY A 391 -17.69 -13.49 2.61
C GLY A 391 -17.09 -12.52 3.64
N ASP A 392 -16.17 -12.97 4.48
CA ASP A 392 -15.38 -12.09 5.33
C ASP A 392 -14.38 -11.26 4.49
N TYR A 393 -14.18 -10.02 4.89
CA TYR A 393 -13.29 -9.07 4.22
C TYR A 393 -12.16 -8.66 5.17
N VAL A 394 -10.94 -9.00 4.81
CA VAL A 394 -9.73 -8.67 5.59
C VAL A 394 -9.03 -7.48 4.93
N ALA A 395 -8.80 -6.41 5.68
CA ALA A 395 -8.19 -5.19 5.18
C ALA A 395 -7.05 -4.71 6.07
N TRP A 396 -5.95 -4.29 5.46
CA TRP A 396 -4.81 -3.67 6.13
C TRP A 396 -4.37 -2.38 5.45
N HIS A 397 -3.97 -1.41 6.26
CA HIS A 397 -3.47 -0.11 5.86
C HIS A 397 -2.23 -0.29 4.97
N CYS A 398 -2.06 0.58 3.97
CA CYS A 398 -1.01 0.42 2.95
C CYS A 398 0.44 0.35 3.45
N ASP A 399 0.71 0.90 4.63
CA ASP A 399 2.03 0.79 5.29
C ASP A 399 2.20 -0.43 6.23
N THR A 400 1.18 -1.29 6.36
CA THR A 400 1.24 -2.44 7.28
C THR A 400 2.13 -3.54 6.71
N ILE A 401 3.09 -4.02 7.52
CA ILE A 401 3.90 -5.17 7.15
C ILE A 401 3.01 -6.42 7.13
N HIS A 402 3.12 -7.20 6.08
CA HIS A 402 2.34 -8.43 5.91
C HIS A 402 3.16 -9.51 5.21
N ALA A 403 2.72 -10.75 5.38
CA ALA A 403 3.35 -11.96 4.83
C ALA A 403 2.28 -13.01 4.54
N VAL A 404 2.66 -14.08 3.85
CA VAL A 404 1.81 -15.24 3.63
C VAL A 404 2.44 -16.45 4.28
N ASP A 405 1.62 -17.33 4.86
CA ASP A 405 2.06 -18.61 5.43
C ASP A 405 3.04 -19.32 4.50
N ARG A 406 4.22 -19.70 5.02
CA ARG A 406 5.24 -20.39 4.23
C ARG A 406 4.73 -21.72 3.69
N VAL A 407 3.91 -22.43 4.47
CA VAL A 407 3.31 -23.72 4.09
C VAL A 407 1.83 -23.70 4.46
N HIS A 408 0.98 -24.19 3.55
CA HIS A 408 -0.42 -24.40 3.86
C HIS A 408 -0.65 -25.76 4.56
N ASN A 409 -0.82 -25.75 5.89
CA ASN A 409 -1.01 -26.98 6.69
C ASN A 409 -2.49 -27.32 6.96
N GLY A 410 -3.41 -26.78 6.16
CA GLY A 410 -4.85 -26.97 6.32
C GLY A 410 -5.36 -28.17 5.53
N ALA A 411 -6.63 -28.54 5.73
CA ALA A 411 -7.26 -29.67 5.03
C ALA A 411 -8.05 -29.26 3.77
N GLY A 412 -8.45 -28.00 3.66
CA GLY A 412 -9.11 -27.41 2.49
C GLY A 412 -8.29 -26.26 1.94
N ASP A 413 -8.67 -25.74 0.78
CA ASP A 413 -7.95 -24.66 0.12
C ASP A 413 -8.15 -23.29 0.78
N SER A 414 -7.19 -22.40 0.58
CA SER A 414 -7.23 -20.99 0.95
C SER A 414 -7.48 -20.10 -0.26
N SER A 415 -8.74 -19.76 -0.48
CA SER A 415 -9.20 -19.02 -1.65
C SER A 415 -9.70 -17.61 -1.32
N VAL A 416 -9.16 -16.62 -2.04
CA VAL A 416 -9.42 -15.19 -1.82
C VAL A 416 -9.45 -14.42 -3.14
N MET A 417 -10.22 -13.33 -3.19
CA MET A 417 -10.13 -12.31 -4.25
C MET A 417 -9.47 -11.05 -3.70
N TYR A 418 -8.46 -10.51 -4.39
CA TYR A 418 -7.84 -9.25 -4.01
C TYR A 418 -8.75 -8.08 -4.43
N ILE A 419 -9.21 -7.31 -3.45
CA ILE A 419 -10.15 -6.20 -3.65
C ILE A 419 -9.76 -5.08 -2.68
N PRO A 420 -8.82 -4.19 -3.04
CA PRO A 420 -8.38 -3.11 -2.15
C PRO A 420 -9.44 -2.01 -2.02
N ALA A 421 -9.27 -1.10 -1.05
CA ALA A 421 -10.07 0.11 -0.91
C ALA A 421 -9.29 1.32 -1.45
N CYS A 422 -9.76 1.87 -2.57
CA CYS A 422 -9.09 2.96 -3.28
C CYS A 422 -9.96 4.24 -3.30
N PRO A 423 -9.46 5.39 -2.82
CA PRO A 423 -10.16 6.67 -2.95
C PRO A 423 -10.16 7.20 -4.38
N VAL A 424 -11.07 8.13 -4.67
CA VAL A 424 -10.95 8.98 -5.86
C VAL A 424 -9.79 9.97 -5.64
N THR A 425 -8.77 9.86 -6.47
CA THR A 425 -7.72 10.87 -6.70
C THR A 425 -7.55 11.04 -8.21
N GLU A 426 -6.90 12.11 -8.65
CA GLU A 426 -6.60 12.28 -10.08
C GLU A 426 -5.79 11.10 -10.66
N ALA A 427 -4.76 10.62 -9.94
CA ALA A 427 -3.96 9.48 -10.36
C ALA A 427 -4.81 8.20 -10.47
N ASN A 428 -5.62 7.93 -9.45
CA ASN A 428 -6.49 6.75 -9.40
C ASN A 428 -7.54 6.77 -10.53
N VAL A 429 -8.07 7.94 -10.89
CA VAL A 429 -9.06 8.03 -11.98
C VAL A 429 -8.42 7.86 -13.35
N ASN A 430 -7.20 8.40 -13.55
CA ASN A 430 -6.44 8.13 -14.76
C ASN A 430 -6.15 6.63 -14.92
N TYR A 431 -5.83 5.94 -13.82
CA TYR A 431 -5.71 4.48 -13.83
C TYR A 431 -7.03 3.80 -14.21
N VAL A 432 -8.14 4.15 -13.54
CA VAL A 432 -9.45 3.54 -13.80
C VAL A 432 -9.92 3.78 -15.24
N LYS A 433 -9.58 4.91 -15.87
CA LYS A 433 -9.85 5.14 -17.30
C LYS A 433 -9.15 4.08 -18.18
N ARG A 434 -7.88 3.78 -17.92
CA ARG A 434 -7.14 2.75 -18.67
C ARG A 434 -7.70 1.36 -18.39
N GLN A 435 -7.88 1.03 -17.11
CA GLN A 435 -8.50 -0.22 -16.67
C GLN A 435 -9.87 -0.47 -17.32
N ARG A 436 -10.70 0.57 -17.45
CA ARG A 436 -11.99 0.49 -18.14
C ARG A 436 -11.83 0.06 -19.58
N ASN A 437 -10.86 0.59 -20.30
CA ASN A 437 -10.59 0.19 -21.69
C ASN A 437 -10.10 -1.26 -21.74
N ASP A 438 -9.19 -1.64 -20.85
CA ASP A 438 -8.66 -3.01 -20.77
C ASP A 438 -9.77 -4.03 -20.46
N PHE A 439 -10.72 -3.67 -19.58
CA PHE A 439 -11.91 -4.47 -19.30
C PHE A 439 -12.80 -4.67 -20.54
N LEU A 440 -13.00 -3.62 -21.35
CA LEU A 440 -13.80 -3.70 -22.58
C LEU A 440 -13.14 -4.63 -23.61
N GLU A 441 -11.82 -4.57 -23.72
CA GLU A 441 -11.02 -5.44 -24.60
C GLU A 441 -10.84 -6.86 -24.02
N GLY A 442 -10.93 -7.00 -22.69
CA GLY A 442 -10.68 -8.24 -21.95
C GLY A 442 -9.21 -8.54 -21.71
N VAL A 443 -8.31 -7.58 -21.91
CA VAL A 443 -6.87 -7.74 -21.68
C VAL A 443 -6.50 -7.46 -20.22
N PRO A 444 -5.32 -7.88 -19.73
CA PRO A 444 -4.92 -7.63 -18.34
C PRO A 444 -4.92 -6.13 -17.98
N PRO A 445 -5.22 -5.77 -16.72
CA PRO A 445 -5.21 -4.37 -16.27
C PRO A 445 -3.80 -3.75 -16.33
N PRO A 446 -3.67 -2.41 -16.27
CA PRO A 446 -2.42 -1.72 -16.61
C PRO A 446 -1.19 -2.08 -15.76
N ASP A 447 -1.40 -2.53 -14.52
CA ASP A 447 -0.32 -2.87 -13.58
C ASP A 447 0.13 -4.34 -13.70
N PHE A 448 -0.57 -5.17 -14.48
CA PHE A 448 -0.29 -6.59 -14.56
C PHE A 448 0.47 -6.93 -15.84
N PRO A 449 1.16 -8.09 -15.90
CA PRO A 449 1.81 -8.53 -17.12
C PRO A 449 0.82 -8.57 -18.28
N GLY A 450 1.21 -8.00 -19.43
CA GLY A 450 0.34 -7.92 -20.59
C GLY A 450 0.04 -9.27 -21.25
N GLY A 451 -0.69 -9.22 -22.37
CA GLY A 451 -1.04 -10.37 -23.19
C GLY A 451 -2.52 -10.40 -23.53
N LYS A 452 -3.01 -11.55 -24.03
CA LYS A 452 -4.42 -11.69 -24.43
C LYS A 452 -5.41 -11.64 -23.26
N GLY A 453 -4.95 -11.97 -22.05
CA GLY A 453 -5.80 -12.04 -20.87
C GLY A 453 -7.04 -12.89 -21.11
N GLU A 454 -8.21 -12.32 -20.88
CA GLU A 454 -9.52 -12.94 -21.03
C GLU A 454 -10.23 -12.47 -22.32
N SER A 455 -9.52 -11.89 -23.29
CA SER A 455 -10.11 -11.38 -24.53
C SER A 455 -10.86 -12.45 -25.32
N GLU A 456 -10.39 -13.70 -25.26
CA GLU A 456 -10.97 -14.87 -25.94
C GLU A 456 -11.79 -15.77 -25.00
N HIS A 457 -11.98 -15.39 -23.73
CA HIS A 457 -12.69 -16.23 -22.77
C HIS A 457 -14.21 -16.26 -23.00
N VAL A 458 -14.78 -17.46 -22.95
CA VAL A 458 -16.23 -17.66 -22.94
C VAL A 458 -16.76 -17.39 -21.53
N GLY A 459 -17.82 -16.58 -21.43
CA GLY A 459 -18.50 -16.29 -20.15
C GLY A 459 -17.92 -15.10 -19.37
N ARG A 460 -17.01 -14.31 -19.96
CA ARG A 460 -16.45 -13.10 -19.36
C ARG A 460 -17.55 -12.08 -19.01
N ALA A 461 -17.32 -11.27 -17.97
CA ALA A 461 -18.18 -10.11 -17.70
C ALA A 461 -18.13 -9.10 -18.85
N THR A 462 -19.25 -8.42 -19.07
CA THR A 462 -19.41 -7.38 -20.09
C THR A 462 -20.04 -6.13 -19.49
N GLU A 463 -19.79 -4.97 -20.08
CA GLU A 463 -20.43 -3.72 -19.64
C GLU A 463 -21.96 -3.83 -19.65
N ALA A 464 -22.53 -4.43 -20.70
CA ALA A 464 -23.98 -4.63 -20.81
C ALA A 464 -24.53 -5.52 -19.68
N GLY A 465 -23.76 -6.53 -19.24
CA GLY A 465 -24.09 -7.34 -18.08
C GLY A 465 -24.07 -6.51 -16.79
N LEU A 466 -22.98 -5.77 -16.56
CA LEU A 466 -22.81 -4.94 -15.37
C LEU A 466 -23.89 -3.87 -15.24
N ARG A 467 -24.24 -3.19 -16.33
CA ARG A 467 -25.33 -2.19 -16.33
C ARG A 467 -26.68 -2.76 -15.88
N LYS A 468 -26.89 -4.07 -16.00
CA LYS A 468 -28.10 -4.77 -15.53
C LYS A 468 -27.98 -5.31 -14.11
N SER A 469 -26.76 -5.64 -13.66
CA SER A 469 -26.54 -6.41 -12.43
C SER A 469 -25.93 -5.62 -11.27
N THR A 470 -25.34 -4.45 -11.48
CA THR A 470 -24.74 -3.62 -10.41
C THR A 470 -25.51 -2.32 -10.15
N SER A 471 -25.33 -1.79 -8.94
CA SER A 471 -25.76 -0.46 -8.54
C SER A 471 -25.06 0.66 -9.33
N GLN A 472 -25.62 1.87 -9.26
CA GLN A 472 -25.00 3.08 -9.81
C GLN A 472 -23.63 3.36 -9.20
N LEU A 473 -23.44 3.07 -7.90
CA LEU A 473 -22.15 3.23 -7.25
C LEU A 473 -21.13 2.25 -7.83
N GLY A 474 -21.50 0.98 -8.08
CA GLY A 474 -20.61 0.02 -8.73
C GLY A 474 -20.22 0.41 -10.15
N LEU A 475 -21.16 0.98 -10.94
CA LEU A 475 -20.82 1.53 -12.26
C LEU A 475 -19.86 2.72 -12.16
N ARG A 476 -20.05 3.61 -11.18
CA ARG A 476 -19.14 4.75 -10.94
C ARG A 476 -17.75 4.29 -10.49
N ALA A 477 -17.67 3.30 -9.59
CA ALA A 477 -16.42 2.72 -9.11
C ALA A 477 -15.57 2.13 -10.25
N LEU A 478 -16.22 1.60 -11.29
CA LEU A 478 -15.59 1.08 -12.52
C LEU A 478 -15.32 2.15 -13.60
N GLY A 479 -15.69 3.41 -13.38
CA GLY A 479 -15.58 4.46 -14.40
C GLY A 479 -16.57 4.33 -15.57
N LEU A 480 -17.64 3.54 -15.40
CA LEU A 480 -18.71 3.30 -16.39
C LEU A 480 -19.90 4.26 -16.23
N ASN A 481 -19.90 5.09 -15.19
CA ASN A 481 -20.87 6.16 -15.01
C ASN A 481 -20.24 7.37 -14.31
N LYS A 482 -20.85 8.55 -14.49
CA LYS A 482 -20.40 9.82 -13.90
C LYS A 482 -20.66 9.89 -12.40
N TRP A 483 -19.75 10.54 -11.69
CA TRP A 483 -19.92 10.92 -10.30
C TRP A 483 -21.03 11.97 -10.14
N ASP A 484 -21.77 11.85 -9.04
CA ASP A 484 -22.76 12.85 -8.64
C ASP A 484 -22.09 14.02 -7.92
N LEU A 485 -22.37 15.23 -8.35
CA LEU A 485 -21.85 16.47 -7.76
C LEU A 485 -22.91 17.21 -6.94
N ASN A 486 -24.15 16.71 -6.89
CA ASN A 486 -25.25 17.40 -6.21
C ASN A 486 -25.24 17.22 -4.69
N ASP A 487 -24.42 16.30 -4.18
CA ASP A 487 -24.25 16.09 -2.74
C ASP A 487 -23.66 17.35 -2.09
N GLN A 488 -24.45 17.96 -1.20
CA GLN A 488 -24.09 19.19 -0.50
C GLN A 488 -23.09 18.94 0.64
N SER A 489 -22.88 17.68 1.05
CA SER A 489 -21.90 17.30 2.06
C SER A 489 -20.47 17.24 1.54
N LEU A 490 -20.28 17.33 0.21
CA LEU A 490 -18.96 17.32 -0.41
C LEU A 490 -18.15 18.55 0.01
N THR A 491 -16.97 18.30 0.56
CA THR A 491 -15.93 19.32 0.74
C THR A 491 -15.48 19.87 -0.62
N GLN A 492 -14.79 21.02 -0.60
CA GLN A 492 -14.26 21.66 -1.81
C GLN A 492 -13.31 20.72 -2.58
N GLY A 493 -12.32 20.12 -1.90
CA GLY A 493 -11.40 19.17 -2.52
C GLY A 493 -12.10 17.94 -3.13
N GLN A 494 -13.11 17.39 -2.44
CA GLN A 494 -13.93 16.28 -2.96
C GLN A 494 -14.71 16.67 -4.21
N ARG A 495 -15.35 17.84 -4.21
CA ARG A 495 -16.10 18.34 -5.37
C ARG A 495 -15.19 18.53 -6.58
N LEU A 496 -14.03 19.17 -6.37
CA LEU A 496 -13.04 19.42 -7.43
C LEU A 496 -12.50 18.12 -8.02
N VAL A 497 -12.16 17.14 -7.19
CA VAL A 497 -11.63 15.86 -7.70
C VAL A 497 -12.71 15.07 -8.43
N LEU A 498 -13.97 15.06 -7.98
CA LEU A 498 -15.06 14.37 -8.67
C LEU A 498 -15.42 15.05 -10.00
N GLU A 499 -15.41 16.39 -10.06
CA GLU A 499 -15.60 17.13 -11.30
C GLU A 499 -14.49 16.80 -12.30
N LYS A 500 -13.23 16.83 -11.85
CA LYS A 500 -12.08 16.45 -12.66
C LYS A 500 -12.16 14.99 -13.11
N SER A 501 -12.66 14.12 -12.23
CA SER A 501 -12.85 12.69 -12.54
C SER A 501 -13.82 12.49 -13.69
N ASN A 502 -14.96 13.20 -13.68
CA ASN A 502 -15.93 13.15 -14.78
C ASN A 502 -15.29 13.60 -16.10
N LYS A 503 -14.47 14.67 -16.09
CA LYS A 503 -13.72 15.13 -17.27
C LYS A 503 -12.73 14.07 -17.78
N ILE A 504 -11.96 13.45 -16.89
CA ILE A 504 -10.99 12.39 -17.26
C ILE A 504 -11.70 11.20 -17.90
N LEU A 505 -12.81 10.76 -17.29
CA LEU A 505 -13.63 9.62 -17.72
C LEU A 505 -14.51 9.92 -18.94
N GLN A 506 -14.56 11.18 -19.39
CA GLN A 506 -15.30 11.69 -20.55
C GLN A 506 -16.83 11.68 -20.37
N PHE A 507 -17.30 12.18 -19.22
CA PHE A 507 -18.72 12.39 -18.90
C PHE A 507 -19.14 13.86 -18.83
#